data_AF-A0A7J3JAG2-F1
#
_entry.id   AF-A0A7J3JAG2-F1
#
_cell.length_a   1.000
_cell.length_b   1.000
_cell.length_c   1.000
_cell.angle_alpha   90.00
_cell.angle_beta   90.00
_cell.angle_gamma   90.00
#
_symmetry.space_group_name_H-M   'P 1'
#
loop_
_entity.id
_entity.type
_entity.pdbx_description
1 polymer ?
#
loop_
_entity_poly.entity_id
_entity_poly.type
_entity_poly.pdbx_seq_one_letter_code
_entity_poly.pdbx_strand_id
1 'polypeptide(L)'
;MLRAAEGWPVLQHDETWLYHISQDGKACPTCTPFDSNSYRGDYLLYEFPFLEVLSPFKALVHNETSFHAALRCQCSVEWVNPSEVLVQRLMAEFEAVL
;
A
#
# COMPACT_ATOMS: atom_id res chain seq x y z
N MET A 1 -27.57 5.13 -19.35
CA MET A 1 -27.19 4.41 -18.11
C MET A 1 -26.16 5.26 -17.40
N LEU A 2 -26.48 5.79 -16.21
CA LEU A 2 -25.48 6.44 -15.36
C LEU A 2 -24.53 5.35 -14.87
N ARG A 3 -23.24 5.44 -15.20
CA ARG A 3 -22.21 4.61 -14.55
C ARG A 3 -22.30 4.89 -13.06
N ALA A 4 -22.57 3.86 -12.25
CA ALA A 4 -22.33 3.97 -10.82
C ALA A 4 -20.86 4.32 -10.64
N ALA A 5 -20.57 5.36 -9.85
CA ALA A 5 -19.20 5.64 -9.45
C ALA A 5 -18.77 4.52 -8.49
N GLU A 6 -18.29 3.42 -9.06
CA GLU A 6 -17.50 2.44 -8.32
C GLU A 6 -16.21 3.17 -7.97
N GLY A 7 -16.04 3.48 -6.68
CA GLY A 7 -14.80 4.10 -6.21
C GLY A 7 -13.60 3.26 -6.66
N TRP A 8 -12.45 3.91 -6.81
CA TRP A 8 -11.21 3.23 -7.14
C TRP A 8 -10.92 2.12 -6.12
N PRO A 9 -10.50 0.90 -6.54
CA PRO A 9 -9.97 -0.10 -5.63
C PRO A 9 -8.95 0.51 -4.64
N VAL A 10 -8.88 -0.04 -3.42
CA VAL A 10 -8.07 0.52 -2.32
C VAL A 10 -6.60 0.69 -2.70
N LEU A 11 -6.09 -0.16 -3.60
CA LEU A 11 -4.74 -0.08 -4.15
C LEU A 11 -4.80 -0.22 -5.67
N GLN A 12 -3.97 0.54 -6.38
CA GLN A 12 -3.93 0.56 -7.85
C GLN A 12 -2.56 0.19 -8.41
N HIS A 13 -2.55 -0.19 -9.69
CA HIS A 13 -1.37 -0.64 -10.41
C HIS A 13 -0.27 0.43 -10.61
N ASP A 14 -0.68 1.68 -10.77
CA ASP A 14 0.18 2.85 -10.96
C ASP A 14 0.73 3.43 -9.64
N GLU A 15 0.37 2.83 -8.51
CA GLU A 15 0.87 3.22 -7.19
C GLU A 15 2.16 2.47 -6.89
N THR A 16 3.16 3.19 -6.39
CA THR A 16 4.38 2.58 -5.86
C THR A 16 4.37 2.72 -4.35
N TRP A 17 4.50 1.61 -3.64
CA TRP A 17 4.51 1.56 -2.19
C TRP A 17 5.89 1.12 -1.71
N LEU A 18 6.50 1.86 -0.79
CA LEU A 18 7.80 1.56 -0.21
C LEU A 18 7.62 0.86 1.13
N TYR A 19 8.24 -0.29 1.30
CA TYR A 19 8.17 -1.06 2.53
C TYR A 19 9.18 -0.57 3.56
N HIS A 20 8.72 -0.46 4.80
CA HIS A 20 9.50 0.00 5.95
C HIS A 20 9.37 -0.98 7.11
N ILE A 21 10.52 -1.37 7.66
CA ILE A 21 10.56 -2.04 8.96
C ILE A 21 10.45 -1.03 10.10
N SER A 22 9.84 -1.46 11.22
CA SER A 22 9.88 -0.67 12.46
C SER A 22 11.32 -0.41 12.86
N GLN A 23 11.67 0.87 13.04
CA GLN A 23 12.99 1.31 13.47
C GLN A 23 13.24 1.07 14.97
N ASP A 24 12.20 0.66 15.71
CA ASP A 24 12.18 0.56 17.17
C ASP A 24 12.78 -0.76 17.69
N GLY A 25 13.50 -1.50 16.83
CA GLY A 25 14.09 -2.80 17.15
C GLY A 25 13.09 -3.95 17.25
N LYS A 26 11.82 -3.73 16.88
CA LYS A 26 10.75 -4.74 16.84
C LYS A 26 10.46 -5.24 15.42
N ALA A 27 11.42 -5.07 14.50
CA ALA A 27 11.32 -5.65 13.17
C ALA A 27 11.20 -7.18 13.30
N CYS A 28 10.10 -7.72 12.78
CA CYS A 28 9.91 -9.16 12.77
C CYS A 28 10.95 -9.80 11.83
N PRO A 29 11.51 -10.98 12.15
CA PRO A 29 12.50 -11.63 11.26
C PRO A 29 11.97 -11.90 9.86
N THR A 30 10.66 -12.06 9.70
CA THR A 30 10.01 -12.27 8.40
C THR A 30 9.82 -10.97 7.61
N CYS A 31 10.12 -9.82 8.21
CA CYS A 31 9.90 -8.50 7.62
C CYS A 31 11.21 -7.86 7.15
N THR A 32 12.31 -8.15 7.86
CA THR A 32 13.65 -7.67 7.55
C THR A 32 14.08 -7.90 6.09
N PRO A 33 13.76 -9.04 5.44
CA PRO A 33 14.15 -9.27 4.04
C PRO A 33 13.50 -8.32 3.03
N PHE A 34 12.43 -7.63 3.42
CA PHE A 34 11.62 -6.80 2.54
C PHE A 34 11.89 -5.30 2.73
N ASP A 35 12.78 -4.93 3.65
CA ASP A 35 13.05 -3.53 3.96
C ASP A 35 13.52 -2.76 2.73
N SER A 36 12.96 -1.57 2.51
CA SER A 36 13.23 -0.71 1.35
C SER A 36 12.85 -1.29 -0.01
N ASN A 37 12.17 -2.44 -0.08
CA ASN A 37 11.60 -2.94 -1.33
C ASN A 37 10.40 -2.08 -1.76
N SER A 38 10.27 -1.89 -3.06
CA SER A 38 9.11 -1.26 -3.67
C SER A 38 8.14 -2.30 -4.24
N TYR A 39 6.85 -2.03 -4.06
CA TYR A 39 5.76 -2.87 -4.55
C TYR A 39 4.78 -2.01 -5.33
N ARG A 40 4.13 -2.57 -6.35
CA ARG A 40 2.98 -1.90 -6.94
C ARG A 40 1.74 -2.15 -6.10
N GLY A 41 0.82 -1.20 -6.06
CA GLY A 41 -0.37 -1.28 -5.19
C GLY A 41 -1.20 -2.55 -5.43
N ASP A 42 -1.42 -2.94 -6.67
CA ASP A 42 -2.20 -4.13 -7.02
C ASP A 42 -1.54 -5.46 -6.63
N TYR A 43 -0.21 -5.50 -6.52
CA TYR A 43 0.54 -6.69 -6.06
C TYR A 43 0.74 -6.73 -4.53
N LEU A 44 0.49 -5.63 -3.84
CA LEU A 44 0.78 -5.52 -2.41
C LEU A 44 0.03 -6.58 -1.58
N LEU A 45 -1.25 -6.82 -1.90
CA LEU A 45 -2.07 -7.82 -1.19
C LEU A 45 -1.71 -9.28 -1.54
N TYR A 46 -1.01 -9.49 -2.65
CA TYR A 46 -0.48 -10.81 -3.00
C TYR A 46 0.75 -11.14 -2.14
N GLU A 47 1.64 -10.17 -1.95
CA GLU A 47 2.86 -10.32 -1.15
C GLU A 47 2.59 -10.19 0.36
N PHE A 48 1.54 -9.47 0.74
CA PHE A 48 1.15 -9.22 2.13
C PHE A 48 -0.38 -9.33 2.27
N PRO A 49 -0.91 -10.53 2.55
CA PRO A 49 -2.35 -10.80 2.58
C PRO A 49 -3.14 -9.98 3.59
N PHE A 50 -2.46 -9.43 4.59
CA PHE A 50 -3.09 -8.60 5.60
C PHE A 50 -2.62 -7.17 5.48
N LEU A 51 -3.61 -6.28 5.49
CA LEU A 51 -3.42 -4.86 5.33
C LEU A 51 -4.34 -4.11 6.28
N GLU A 52 -3.76 -3.20 7.04
CA GLU A 52 -4.49 -2.25 7.89
C GLU A 52 -4.12 -0.83 7.48
N VAL A 53 -5.09 -0.09 6.95
CA VAL A 53 -4.90 1.29 6.52
C VAL A 53 -4.80 2.20 7.75
N LEU A 54 -3.64 2.82 7.95
CA LEU A 54 -3.44 3.82 9.01
C LEU A 54 -3.78 5.23 8.52
N SER A 55 -3.49 5.52 7.24
CA SER A 55 -3.83 6.76 6.55
C SER A 55 -3.90 6.51 5.03
N PRO A 56 -4.37 7.46 4.22
CA PRO A 56 -4.41 7.30 2.76
C PRO A 56 -3.07 6.98 2.09
N PHE A 57 -1.95 7.26 2.78
CA PHE A 57 -0.60 7.10 2.23
C PHE A 57 0.25 6.11 3.04
N LYS A 58 -0.34 5.45 4.05
CA LYS A 58 0.39 4.55 4.94
C LYS A 58 -0.50 3.41 5.41
N ALA A 59 -0.01 2.19 5.27
CA ALA A 59 -0.69 1.00 5.77
C ALA A 59 0.29 0.11 6.53
N LEU A 60 -0.19 -0.61 7.54
CA LEU A 60 0.50 -1.79 8.04
C LEU A 60 0.26 -2.93 7.08
N VAL A 61 1.31 -3.67 6.77
CA VAL A 61 1.24 -4.82 5.88
C VAL A 61 1.98 -6.01 6.49
N HIS A 62 1.42 -7.19 6.30
CA HIS A 62 2.03 -8.40 6.82
C HIS A 62 1.66 -9.69 6.11
N ASN A 63 2.61 -10.62 6.18
CA ASN A 63 2.40 -12.05 5.94
C ASN A 63 1.81 -12.72 7.18
N GLU A 64 0.97 -13.75 7.05
CA GLU A 64 0.47 -14.45 8.24
C GLU A 64 1.63 -15.12 8.99
N THR A 65 1.89 -14.71 10.23
CA THR A 65 2.93 -15.33 11.07
C THR A 65 2.55 -15.30 12.54
N SER A 66 3.23 -16.12 13.35
CA SER A 66 3.08 -16.13 14.81
C SER A 66 3.44 -14.78 15.48
N PHE A 67 4.28 -13.95 14.84
CA PHE A 67 4.62 -12.62 15.34
C PHE A 67 3.47 -11.61 15.18
N HIS A 68 2.65 -11.76 14.14
CA HIS A 68 1.48 -10.91 13.90
C HIS A 68 0.33 -11.25 14.86
N ALA A 69 0.06 -12.54 15.09
CA ALA A 69 -0.93 -12.98 16.08
C ALA A 69 -0.62 -12.45 17.50
N ALA A 70 0.65 -12.20 17.79
CA ALA A 70 1.11 -11.63 19.06
C ALA A 70 1.20 -10.09 19.06
N LEU A 71 0.81 -9.41 17.96
CA LEU A 71 0.89 -7.96 17.76
C LEU A 71 2.30 -7.37 17.96
N ARG A 72 3.34 -8.13 17.59
CA ARG A 72 4.74 -7.73 17.82
C ARG A 72 5.40 -7.10 16.62
N CYS A 73 4.91 -7.41 15.43
CA CYS A 73 5.42 -6.88 14.20
C CYS A 73 4.72 -5.57 13.83
N GLN A 74 5.49 -4.56 13.42
CA GLN A 74 5.00 -3.25 13.02
C GLN A 74 5.65 -2.83 11.70
N CYS A 75 5.41 -3.61 10.65
CA CYS A 75 5.88 -3.27 9.31
C CYS A 75 4.82 -2.51 8.55
N SER A 76 5.26 -1.50 7.82
CA SER A 76 4.38 -0.59 7.11
C SER A 76 4.85 -0.37 5.69
N VAL A 77 3.93 0.04 4.84
CA VAL A 77 4.25 0.59 3.53
C VAL A 77 3.77 2.02 3.45
N GLU A 78 4.49 2.83 2.69
CA GLU A 78 4.15 4.22 2.40
C GLU A 78 4.03 4.45 0.90
N TRP A 79 2.98 5.14 0.46
CA TRP A 79 2.79 5.44 -0.95
C TRP A 79 3.79 6.50 -1.38
N VAL A 80 4.62 6.15 -2.37
CA VAL A 80 5.58 7.02 -3.02
C VAL A 80 4.88 7.90 -4.05
N ASN A 81 5.14 9.21 -3.98
CA ASN A 81 4.66 10.24 -4.91
C ASN A 81 3.14 10.27 -5.16
N PRO A 82 2.28 10.20 -4.12
CA PRO A 82 0.82 10.16 -4.29
C PRO A 82 0.28 11.38 -5.05
N SER A 83 0.85 12.57 -4.82
CA SER A 83 0.43 13.80 -5.48
C SER A 83 0.58 13.75 -7.00
N GLU A 84 1.67 13.17 -7.51
CA GLU A 84 1.91 13.09 -8.95
C GLU A 84 0.90 12.15 -9.62
N VAL A 85 0.72 10.97 -9.04
CA VAL A 85 -0.23 9.96 -9.55
C VAL A 85 -1.66 10.50 -9.54
N LEU A 86 -2.09 11.13 -8.44
CA LEU A 86 -3.43 11.70 -8.33
C LEU A 86 -3.68 12.82 -9.36
N VAL A 87 -2.68 13.69 -9.61
CA VAL A 87 -2.78 14.73 -10.64
C VAL A 87 -2.88 14.09 -12.03
N GLN A 88 -2.07 13.08 -12.34
CA GLN A 88 -2.14 12.39 -13.63
C GLN A 88 -3.51 11.73 -13.86
N ARG A 89 -4.07 11.06 -12.85
CA ARG A 89 -5.41 10.46 -12.93
C ARG A 89 -6.49 11.51 -13.15
N LEU A 90 -6.44 12.61 -12.40
CA LEU A 90 -7.40 13.72 -12.55
C LEU A 90 -7.36 14.31 -13.96
N MET A 91 -6.16 14.53 -14.52
CA MET A 91 -6.00 15.04 -15.88
C MET A 91 -6.55 14.06 -16.92
N ALA A 92 -6.30 12.76 -16.76
CA ALA A 92 -6.85 11.73 -17.64
C ALA A 92 -8.39 11.67 -17.60
N GLU A 93 -9.01 11.88 -16.44
CA GLU A 93 -10.46 12.00 -16.32
C GLU A 93 -11.01 13.24 -17.04
N PHE A 94 -10.33 14.39 -16.93
CA PHE A 94 -10.73 15.59 -17.67
C PHE A 94 -10.69 15.39 -19.19
N GLU A 95 -9.63 14.75 -19.69
CA GLU A 95 -9.50 14.45 -21.13
C GLU A 95 -10.57 13.48 -21.63
N ALA A 96 -10.98 12.50 -20.81
CA ALA A 96 -11.99 11.51 -21.18
C ALA A 96 -13.42 12.07 -21.29
N VAL A 97 -13.67 13.26 -20.76
CA VAL A 97 -14.99 13.93 -20.78
C VAL A 97 -15.12 14.96 -21.92
N LEU A 98 -14.00 15.33 -22.55
CA LEU A 98 -13.95 16.22 -23.72
C LEU A 98 -14.24 15.45 -25.02
#